data_AF-A0AA43J4R2-F1
#
_entry.id   AF-A0AA43J4R2-F1
#
_cell.length_a   1.000
_cell.length_b   1.000
_cell.length_c   1.000
_cell.angle_alpha   90.00
_cell.angle_beta   90.00
_cell.angle_gamma   90.00
#
_symmetry.space_group_name_H-M   'P 1'
#
loop_
_entity.id
_entity.type
_entity.pdbx_description
1 polymer ?
#
loop_
_entity_poly.entity_id
_entity_poly.type
_entity_poly.pdbx_seq_one_letter_code
_entity_poly.pdbx_strand_id
1 'polypeptide(L)'
;MIRRILGAGALVVLTGCGGNDSGGGAARTAHVTGTVTYLQSTPLPPDAEVHAVLQDISVPGAPARTIAATSIVTDGQQVPIPFSIAYDPAEVDESRTYSVHAEIHIGGQTRFITTQAYPVITREAPSKVDVTVMALAPPPPAPALVGTYWKLVSVAGKGVIPVQDARREPHLTLLPEENRAIATGGCNQMTGTYTMMESGVTFSPFMSTKMACPDVMDQERALGEALAATRGYRIDGMTLELTDAKHAVLARFEAAQHEE
;
A
#
# COMPACT_ATOMS: atom_id res chain seq x y z
N MET A 1 2.49 42.62 -87.85
CA MET A 1 1.63 41.43 -88.04
C MET A 1 2.33 40.47 -88.99
N ILE A 2 2.97 39.40 -88.50
CA ILE A 2 3.45 38.26 -89.31
C ILE A 2 3.50 37.02 -88.41
N ARG A 3 3.07 35.90 -88.98
CA ARG A 3 2.76 34.61 -88.36
C ARG A 3 3.66 33.56 -89.04
N ARG A 4 4.47 32.77 -88.31
CA ARG A 4 5.13 31.50 -88.72
C ARG A 4 5.52 30.74 -87.44
N ILE A 5 4.98 29.58 -87.07
CA ILE A 5 5.00 28.20 -87.62
C ILE A 5 6.22 27.35 -87.17
N LEU A 6 5.89 26.22 -86.52
CA LEU A 6 6.57 24.92 -86.32
C LEU A 6 7.83 24.77 -85.44
N GLY A 7 7.80 23.72 -84.60
CA GLY A 7 9.00 23.06 -84.09
C GLY A 7 8.76 22.19 -82.86
N ALA A 8 8.31 20.95 -83.07
CA ALA A 8 8.22 19.92 -82.04
C ALA A 8 9.62 19.47 -81.57
N GLY A 9 9.80 19.28 -80.27
CA GLY A 9 10.98 18.69 -79.66
C GLY A 9 10.65 18.19 -78.26
N ALA A 10 10.33 16.89 -78.16
CA ALA A 10 10.12 16.21 -76.89
C ALA A 10 11.46 16.06 -76.16
N LEU A 11 11.54 16.59 -74.94
CA LEU A 11 12.62 16.29 -73.99
C LEU A 11 11.97 15.69 -72.73
N VAL A 12 12.16 14.39 -72.57
CA VAL A 12 11.82 13.63 -71.36
C VAL A 12 12.79 14.06 -70.26
N VAL A 13 12.27 14.61 -69.16
CA VAL A 13 13.03 14.78 -67.92
C VAL A 13 12.37 13.92 -66.86
N LEU A 14 13.11 12.93 -66.39
CA LEU A 14 12.75 12.00 -65.33
C LEU A 14 12.49 12.76 -64.03
N THR A 15 11.25 12.77 -63.56
CA THR A 15 10.89 13.09 -62.19
C THR A 15 11.40 11.98 -61.27
N GLY A 16 12.51 12.21 -60.57
CA GLY A 16 12.92 11.39 -59.45
C GLY A 16 12.01 11.67 -58.25
N CYS A 17 11.06 10.77 -57.98
CA CYS A 17 10.40 10.71 -56.69
C CYS A 17 11.37 10.10 -55.68
N GLY A 18 11.99 10.94 -54.85
CA GLY A 18 12.61 10.48 -53.61
C GLY A 18 11.51 10.03 -52.66
N GLY A 19 11.08 8.78 -52.80
CA GLY A 19 10.25 8.10 -51.82
C GLY A 19 11.11 7.89 -50.57
N ASN A 20 10.99 8.83 -49.63
CA ASN A 20 11.48 8.62 -48.28
C ASN A 20 10.51 7.62 -47.65
N ASP A 21 10.80 6.32 -47.80
CA ASP A 21 10.15 5.26 -47.05
C ASP A 21 10.58 5.41 -45.58
N SER A 22 10.00 6.39 -44.90
CA SER A 22 9.81 6.37 -43.47
C SER A 22 8.84 5.23 -43.18
N GLY A 23 9.38 4.01 -43.16
CA GLY A 23 8.75 2.84 -42.57
C GLY A 23 8.55 3.10 -41.08
N GLY A 24 7.48 3.82 -40.75
CA GLY A 24 6.91 3.83 -39.42
C GLY A 24 6.51 2.40 -39.10
N GLY A 25 7.32 1.70 -38.32
CA GLY A 25 6.95 0.43 -37.73
C GLY A 25 5.68 0.65 -36.92
N ALA A 26 4.53 0.25 -37.47
CA ALA A 26 3.30 0.19 -36.71
C ALA A 26 3.58 -0.69 -35.50
N ALA A 27 3.47 -0.11 -34.30
CA ALA A 27 3.62 -0.83 -33.04
C ALA A 27 2.72 -2.08 -33.09
N ARG A 28 3.33 -3.27 -33.07
CA ARG A 28 2.56 -4.51 -33.09
C ARG A 28 1.87 -4.61 -31.74
N THR A 29 0.55 -4.56 -31.72
CA THR A 29 -0.23 -4.71 -30.50
C THR A 29 -0.71 -6.16 -30.41
N ALA A 30 -0.42 -6.82 -29.29
CA ALA A 30 -0.97 -8.13 -28.95
C ALA A 30 -1.91 -8.01 -27.75
N HIS A 31 -2.71 -9.05 -27.52
CA HIS A 31 -3.73 -9.05 -26.47
C HIS A 31 -3.63 -10.28 -25.58
N VAL A 32 -3.76 -10.05 -24.27
CA VAL A 32 -4.17 -11.07 -23.31
C VAL A 32 -5.65 -10.87 -23.01
N THR A 33 -6.44 -11.92 -23.17
CA THR A 33 -7.91 -11.85 -23.02
C THR A 33 -8.38 -12.80 -21.93
N GLY A 34 -9.59 -12.62 -21.45
CA GLY A 34 -10.08 -13.46 -20.38
C GLY A 34 -11.35 -12.97 -19.74
N THR A 35 -11.69 -13.58 -18.61
CA THR A 35 -12.77 -13.13 -17.76
C THR A 35 -12.35 -13.05 -16.30
N VAL A 36 -12.93 -12.11 -15.56
CA VAL A 36 -12.85 -12.02 -14.11
C VAL A 36 -14.12 -12.59 -13.48
N THR A 37 -13.95 -13.49 -12.51
CA THR A 37 -15.03 -14.12 -11.74
C THR A 37 -14.78 -13.97 -10.23
N TYR A 38 -15.82 -14.09 -9.40
CA TYR A 38 -15.68 -14.22 -7.94
C TYR A 38 -16.76 -15.18 -7.40
N LEU A 39 -16.51 -15.79 -6.24
CA LEU A 39 -17.34 -16.89 -5.68
C LEU A 39 -18.35 -16.45 -4.61
N GLN A 40 -18.59 -15.15 -4.44
CA GLN A 40 -19.49 -14.62 -3.42
C GLN A 40 -20.91 -14.49 -3.96
N SER A 41 -21.90 -14.63 -3.06
CA SER A 41 -23.32 -14.49 -3.41
C SER A 41 -23.79 -13.03 -3.54
N THR A 42 -22.96 -12.08 -3.14
CA THR A 42 -23.28 -10.65 -3.24
C THR A 42 -23.14 -10.19 -4.68
N PRO A 43 -24.14 -9.51 -5.28
CA PRO A 43 -24.02 -8.98 -6.63
C PRO A 43 -22.97 -7.87 -6.71
N LEU A 44 -22.34 -7.75 -7.86
CA LEU A 44 -21.35 -6.73 -8.14
C LEU A 44 -22.05 -5.37 -8.28
N PRO A 45 -21.63 -4.33 -7.56
CA PRO A 45 -22.19 -2.99 -7.73
C PRO A 45 -22.02 -2.47 -9.17
N PRO A 46 -22.96 -1.66 -9.70
CA PRO A 46 -22.85 -1.10 -11.04
C PRO A 46 -21.66 -0.16 -11.25
N ASP A 47 -21.16 0.46 -10.18
CA ASP A 47 -20.01 1.37 -10.18
C ASP A 47 -18.69 0.65 -9.90
N ALA A 48 -18.69 -0.68 -9.81
CA ALA A 48 -17.47 -1.43 -9.61
C ALA A 48 -16.55 -1.32 -10.84
N GLU A 49 -15.25 -1.26 -10.60
CA GLU A 49 -14.23 -1.16 -11.65
C GLU A 49 -13.30 -2.38 -11.56
N VAL A 50 -13.23 -3.15 -12.65
CA VAL A 50 -12.28 -4.25 -12.80
C VAL A 50 -10.99 -3.69 -13.38
N HIS A 51 -9.89 -3.84 -12.66
CA HIS A 51 -8.55 -3.51 -13.11
C HIS A 51 -7.76 -4.79 -13.35
N ALA A 52 -7.42 -5.09 -14.60
CA ALA A 52 -6.66 -6.28 -14.98
C ALA A 52 -5.28 -5.89 -15.51
N VAL A 53 -4.24 -6.50 -14.97
CA VAL A 53 -2.84 -6.14 -15.16
C VAL A 53 -2.05 -7.34 -15.66
N LEU A 54 -1.31 -7.16 -16.75
CA LEU A 54 -0.27 -8.09 -17.18
C LEU A 54 1.02 -7.76 -16.44
N GLN A 55 1.53 -8.70 -15.67
CA GLN A 55 2.71 -8.50 -14.82
C GLN A 55 3.79 -9.55 -15.06
N ASP A 56 5.04 -9.13 -14.96
CA ASP A 56 6.23 -9.99 -14.90
C ASP A 56 6.48 -10.41 -13.44
N ILE A 57 6.35 -11.70 -13.19
CA ILE A 57 6.48 -12.34 -11.87
C ILE A 57 7.73 -13.23 -11.79
N SER A 58 8.74 -12.97 -12.63
CA SER A 58 9.93 -13.83 -12.76
C SER A 58 10.83 -13.83 -11.52
N VAL A 59 10.72 -12.84 -10.65
CA VAL A 59 11.53 -12.69 -9.44
C VAL A 59 10.67 -13.04 -8.21
N PRO A 60 10.86 -14.21 -7.59
CA PRO A 60 10.10 -14.58 -6.39
C PRO A 60 10.32 -13.59 -5.25
N GLY A 61 9.23 -13.19 -4.59
CA GLY A 61 9.27 -12.29 -3.42
C GLY A 61 9.54 -10.82 -3.74
N ALA A 62 9.81 -10.46 -4.99
CA ALA A 62 9.88 -9.06 -5.42
C ALA A 62 8.51 -8.54 -5.87
N PRO A 63 8.26 -7.22 -5.80
CA PRO A 63 7.08 -6.61 -6.41
C PRO A 63 7.02 -6.95 -7.91
N ALA A 64 5.86 -7.42 -8.36
CA ALA A 64 5.65 -7.75 -9.76
C ALA A 64 5.74 -6.49 -10.64
N ARG A 65 6.46 -6.59 -11.76
CA ARG A 65 6.62 -5.45 -12.69
C ARG A 65 5.42 -5.42 -13.64
N THR A 66 4.73 -4.29 -13.71
CA THR A 66 3.62 -4.10 -14.65
C THR A 66 4.13 -3.94 -16.09
N ILE A 67 3.50 -4.64 -17.03
CA ILE A 67 3.73 -4.53 -18.48
C ILE A 67 2.63 -3.67 -19.10
N ALA A 68 1.38 -4.04 -18.84
CA ALA A 68 0.21 -3.35 -19.36
C ALA A 68 -0.97 -3.54 -18.41
N ALA A 69 -1.96 -2.67 -18.50
CA ALA A 69 -3.15 -2.73 -17.68
C ALA A 69 -4.39 -2.28 -18.48
N THR A 70 -5.56 -2.69 -18.02
CA THR A 70 -6.86 -2.23 -18.52
C THR A 70 -7.83 -2.05 -17.35
N SER A 71 -8.72 -1.07 -17.48
CA SER A 71 -9.80 -0.79 -16.52
C SER A 71 -11.15 -0.91 -17.21
N ILE A 72 -12.08 -1.60 -16.56
CA ILE A 72 -13.46 -1.80 -17.03
C ILE A 72 -14.44 -1.41 -15.92
N VAL A 73 -15.24 -0.37 -16.15
CA VAL A 73 -16.41 -0.09 -15.30
C VAL A 73 -17.49 -1.12 -15.62
N THR A 74 -18.08 -1.75 -14.61
CA THR A 74 -19.02 -2.86 -14.80
C THR A 74 -20.35 -2.40 -15.40
N ASP A 75 -20.79 -1.18 -15.10
CA ASP A 75 -22.05 -0.59 -15.58
C ASP A 75 -23.26 -1.53 -15.39
N GLY A 76 -23.27 -2.21 -14.24
CA GLY A 76 -24.29 -3.19 -13.86
C GLY A 76 -24.07 -4.61 -14.38
N GLN A 77 -23.08 -4.84 -15.26
CA GLN A 77 -22.68 -6.17 -15.70
C GLN A 77 -22.22 -7.02 -14.50
N GLN A 78 -22.73 -8.25 -14.44
CA GLN A 78 -22.33 -9.23 -13.44
C GLN A 78 -21.25 -10.17 -14.00
N VAL A 79 -20.50 -10.82 -13.11
CA VAL A 79 -19.49 -11.80 -13.51
C VAL A 79 -20.09 -12.94 -14.35
N PRO A 80 -19.33 -13.50 -15.32
CA PRO A 80 -17.94 -13.18 -15.68
C PRO A 80 -17.79 -11.84 -16.42
N ILE A 81 -16.84 -11.00 -15.98
CA ILE A 81 -16.52 -9.71 -16.64
C ILE A 81 -15.37 -9.92 -17.64
N PRO A 82 -15.58 -9.72 -18.94
CA PRO A 82 -14.52 -9.89 -19.93
C PRO A 82 -13.50 -8.77 -19.86
N PHE A 83 -12.23 -9.10 -20.07
CA PHE A 83 -11.14 -8.13 -20.20
C PHE A 83 -10.30 -8.39 -21.47
N SER A 84 -9.63 -7.33 -21.93
CA SER A 84 -8.61 -7.39 -22.98
C SER A 84 -7.48 -6.43 -22.63
N ILE A 85 -6.30 -6.96 -22.35
CA ILE A 85 -5.09 -6.21 -22.03
C ILE A 85 -4.26 -6.13 -23.31
N ALA A 86 -4.16 -4.92 -23.89
CA ALA A 86 -3.29 -4.64 -25.02
C ALA A 86 -1.84 -4.42 -24.53
N TYR A 87 -0.86 -5.05 -25.17
CA TYR A 87 0.56 -4.91 -24.84
C TYR A 87 1.44 -4.92 -26.10
N ASP A 88 2.66 -4.38 -25.97
CA ASP A 88 3.70 -4.48 -27.01
C ASP A 88 4.50 -5.78 -26.80
N PRO A 89 4.50 -6.73 -27.76
CA PRO A 89 5.31 -7.95 -27.69
C PRO A 89 6.81 -7.68 -27.52
N ALA A 90 7.32 -6.51 -27.90
CA ALA A 90 8.72 -6.14 -27.70
C ALA A 90 9.10 -5.96 -26.21
N GLU A 91 8.13 -5.79 -25.32
CA GLU A 91 8.35 -5.72 -23.86
C GLU A 91 8.36 -7.09 -23.17
N VAL A 92 8.11 -8.16 -23.93
CA VAL A 92 8.01 -9.53 -23.44
C VAL A 92 9.28 -10.30 -23.77
N ASP A 93 9.88 -10.92 -22.74
CA ASP A 93 11.01 -11.83 -22.83
C ASP A 93 10.51 -13.26 -22.65
N GLU A 94 10.68 -14.12 -23.66
CA GLU A 94 10.17 -15.50 -23.65
C GLU A 94 10.74 -16.36 -22.50
N SER A 95 11.87 -15.95 -21.91
CA SER A 95 12.47 -16.63 -20.75
C SER A 95 11.84 -16.26 -19.41
N ARG A 96 10.97 -15.24 -19.37
CA ARG A 96 10.31 -14.71 -18.16
C ARG A 96 8.91 -15.29 -17.95
N THR A 97 8.40 -15.17 -16.72
CA THR A 97 7.04 -15.58 -16.36
C THR A 97 6.14 -14.36 -16.29
N TYR A 98 5.05 -14.40 -17.05
CA TYR A 98 4.03 -13.36 -17.00
C TYR A 98 2.72 -13.94 -16.46
N SER A 99 2.01 -13.13 -15.69
CA SER A 99 0.72 -13.49 -15.08
C SER A 99 -0.28 -12.36 -15.25
N VAL A 100 -1.57 -12.71 -15.35
CA VAL A 100 -2.64 -11.75 -15.13
C VAL A 100 -2.87 -11.61 -13.63
N HIS A 101 -2.92 -10.37 -13.16
CA HIS A 101 -3.40 -9.98 -11.83
C HIS A 101 -4.66 -9.16 -12.01
N ALA A 102 -5.71 -9.45 -11.26
CA ALA A 102 -6.97 -8.73 -11.36
C ALA A 102 -7.44 -8.24 -10.01
N GLU A 103 -7.99 -7.03 -10.00
CA GLU A 103 -8.57 -6.36 -8.85
C GLU A 103 -9.97 -5.85 -9.21
N ILE A 104 -10.86 -5.85 -8.22
CA ILE A 104 -12.15 -5.17 -8.30
C ILE A 104 -12.16 -4.05 -7.28
N HIS A 105 -12.34 -2.82 -7.76
CA HIS A 105 -12.48 -1.62 -6.96
C HIS A 105 -13.95 -1.28 -6.79
N ILE A 106 -14.35 -0.97 -5.56
CA ILE A 106 -15.70 -0.52 -5.22
C ILE A 106 -15.54 0.73 -4.35
N GLY A 107 -16.13 1.85 -4.78
CA GLY A 107 -15.93 3.14 -4.11
C GLY A 107 -14.46 3.58 -4.03
N GLY A 108 -13.66 3.24 -5.06
CA GLY A 108 -12.23 3.57 -5.13
C GLY A 108 -11.31 2.70 -4.27
N GLN A 109 -11.83 1.66 -3.61
CA GLN A 109 -11.05 0.74 -2.77
C GLN A 109 -11.02 -0.65 -3.39
N THR A 110 -9.87 -1.31 -3.42
CA THR A 110 -9.75 -2.72 -3.79
C THR A 110 -10.55 -3.57 -2.80
N ARG A 111 -11.56 -4.28 -3.28
CA ARG A 111 -12.39 -5.20 -2.48
C ARG A 111 -12.17 -6.65 -2.86
N PHE A 112 -11.69 -6.91 -4.07
CA PHE A 112 -11.33 -8.25 -4.51
C PHE A 112 -10.01 -8.23 -5.25
N ILE A 113 -9.23 -9.31 -5.13
CA ILE A 113 -7.90 -9.45 -5.71
C ILE A 113 -7.61 -10.91 -6.09
N THR A 114 -6.79 -11.14 -7.12
CA THR A 114 -6.22 -12.45 -7.41
C THR A 114 -5.18 -12.84 -6.34
N THR A 115 -5.29 -14.03 -5.76
CA THR A 115 -4.41 -14.54 -4.70
C THR A 115 -3.42 -15.61 -5.19
N GLN A 116 -3.60 -16.07 -6.43
CA GLN A 116 -2.73 -17.03 -7.11
C GLN A 116 -2.28 -16.48 -8.46
N ALA A 117 -1.19 -17.02 -9.00
CA ALA A 117 -0.73 -16.66 -10.33
C ALA A 117 -1.64 -17.27 -11.41
N TYR A 118 -1.87 -16.49 -12.46
CA TYR A 118 -2.57 -16.87 -13.69
C TYR A 118 -1.61 -16.69 -14.88
N PRO A 119 -0.70 -17.65 -15.12
CA PRO A 119 0.34 -17.51 -16.13
C PRO A 119 -0.22 -17.32 -17.54
N VAL A 120 0.43 -16.47 -18.34
CA VAL A 120 0.05 -16.16 -19.72
C VAL A 120 1.27 -15.95 -20.61
N ILE A 121 1.05 -16.03 -21.92
CA ILE A 121 1.92 -15.62 -23.06
C ILE A 121 3.32 -16.24 -23.18
N THR A 122 3.82 -16.92 -22.16
CA THR A 122 5.17 -17.52 -22.10
C THR A 122 5.11 -18.91 -21.49
N ARG A 123 6.16 -19.72 -21.68
CA ARG A 123 6.23 -21.10 -21.14
C ARG A 123 4.97 -21.93 -21.42
N GLU A 124 4.52 -21.90 -22.67
CA GLU A 124 3.31 -22.60 -23.15
C GLU A 124 1.99 -22.12 -22.53
N ALA A 125 2.01 -21.07 -21.70
CA ALA A 125 0.81 -20.49 -21.13
C ALA A 125 -0.02 -19.77 -22.20
N PRO A 126 -1.35 -19.87 -22.15
CA PRO A 126 -2.23 -19.31 -23.17
C PRO A 126 -2.24 -17.77 -23.13
N SER A 127 -2.68 -17.14 -24.22
CA SER A 127 -3.03 -15.72 -24.24
C SER A 127 -4.47 -15.44 -23.79
N LYS A 128 -5.20 -16.48 -23.39
CA LYS A 128 -6.56 -16.40 -22.85
C LYS A 128 -6.63 -17.10 -21.48
N VAL A 129 -7.14 -16.41 -20.45
CA VAL A 129 -7.21 -16.96 -19.10
C VAL A 129 -8.46 -16.47 -18.35
N ASP A 130 -9.14 -17.38 -17.65
CA ASP A 130 -10.22 -17.01 -16.73
C ASP A 130 -9.64 -16.89 -15.32
N VAL A 131 -9.80 -15.71 -14.70
CA VAL A 131 -9.26 -15.40 -13.38
C VAL A 131 -10.37 -15.36 -12.34
N THR A 132 -10.05 -15.79 -11.13
CA THR A 132 -10.95 -15.73 -9.98
C THR A 132 -10.33 -14.82 -8.93
N VAL A 133 -11.07 -13.79 -8.54
CA VAL A 133 -10.68 -12.88 -7.46
C VAL A 133 -11.32 -13.32 -6.15
N MET A 134 -10.59 -13.15 -5.07
CA MET A 134 -11.04 -13.40 -3.70
C MET A 134 -11.27 -12.06 -3.00
N ALA A 135 -12.19 -12.02 -2.05
CA ALA A 135 -12.42 -10.81 -1.27
C ALA A 135 -11.16 -10.46 -0.47
N LEU A 136 -10.73 -9.21 -0.60
CA LEU A 136 -9.71 -8.63 0.25
C LEU A 136 -10.37 -8.28 1.59
N ALA A 137 -9.87 -8.86 2.67
CA ALA A 137 -10.32 -8.47 4.01
C ALA A 137 -10.03 -6.97 4.20
N PRO A 138 -10.98 -6.18 4.75
CA PRO A 138 -10.68 -4.81 5.12
C PRO A 138 -9.47 -4.81 6.07
N PRO A 139 -8.59 -3.80 5.99
CA PRO A 139 -7.51 -3.68 6.95
C PRO A 139 -8.10 -3.68 8.36
N PRO A 140 -7.43 -4.32 9.34
CA PRO A 140 -7.89 -4.29 10.72
C PRO A 140 -8.09 -2.83 11.14
N PRO A 141 -9.12 -2.55 11.97
CA PRO A 141 -9.34 -1.19 12.46
C PRO A 141 -8.07 -0.70 13.16
N ALA A 142 -7.77 0.59 12.99
CA ALA A 142 -6.63 1.19 13.68
C ALA A 142 -6.75 0.96 15.20
N PRO A 143 -5.63 0.69 15.89
CA PRO A 143 -5.64 0.47 17.33
C PRO A 143 -6.25 1.68 18.05
N ALA A 144 -7.15 1.40 18.99
CA ALA A 144 -7.65 2.44 19.88
C ALA A 144 -6.55 2.83 20.88
N LEU A 145 -6.54 4.09 21.32
CA LEU A 145 -5.60 4.53 22.36
C LEU A 145 -5.77 3.69 23.65
N VAL A 146 -7.02 3.47 24.06
CA VAL A 146 -7.44 2.69 25.23
C VAL A 146 -7.61 1.22 24.85
N GLY A 147 -7.12 0.31 25.70
CA GLY A 147 -7.19 -1.14 25.51
C GLY A 147 -6.05 -1.72 24.67
N THR A 148 -5.17 -0.88 24.12
CA THR A 148 -4.01 -1.30 23.34
C THR A 148 -2.75 -1.32 24.20
N TYR A 149 -1.91 -2.34 24.01
CA TYR A 149 -0.57 -2.41 24.57
C TYR A 149 0.41 -1.66 23.66
N TRP A 150 0.93 -0.53 24.12
CA TRP A 150 1.81 0.33 23.34
C TRP A 150 3.26 0.13 23.79
N LYS A 151 4.09 -0.50 22.96
CA LYS A 151 5.53 -0.69 23.17
C LYS A 151 6.26 0.62 22.95
N LEU A 152 7.07 1.07 23.90
CA LEU A 152 7.82 2.31 23.75
C LEU A 152 8.94 2.13 22.72
N VAL A 153 8.99 3.03 21.74
CA VAL A 153 10.01 3.05 20.67
C VAL A 153 11.02 4.17 20.92
N SER A 154 10.54 5.32 21.41
CA SER A 154 11.41 6.43 21.78
C SER A 154 10.77 7.32 22.83
N VAL A 155 11.61 7.98 23.64
CA VAL A 155 11.18 8.96 24.64
C VAL A 155 12.19 10.10 24.70
N ALA A 156 11.69 11.34 24.80
CA ALA A 156 12.52 12.55 24.81
C ALA A 156 13.54 12.61 23.65
N GLY A 157 13.13 12.13 22.46
CA GLY A 157 13.96 12.09 21.25
C GLY A 157 15.05 11.02 21.23
N LYS A 158 15.11 10.13 22.22
CA LYS A 158 16.06 9.02 22.30
C LYS A 158 15.36 7.69 22.07
N GLY A 159 16.00 6.78 21.33
CA GLY A 159 15.53 5.40 21.18
C GLY A 159 15.56 4.64 22.51
N VAL A 160 14.78 3.58 22.62
CA VAL A 160 14.73 2.77 23.83
C VAL A 160 15.89 1.79 23.95
N ILE A 161 16.30 1.52 25.19
CA ILE A 161 17.19 0.42 25.54
C ILE A 161 16.43 -0.90 25.30
N PRO A 162 16.99 -1.86 24.52
CA PRO A 162 16.33 -3.12 24.18
C PRO A 162 15.94 -3.97 25.39
N VAL A 163 14.93 -4.83 25.21
CA VAL A 163 14.36 -5.71 26.26
C VAL A 163 15.38 -6.68 26.87
N GLN A 164 16.53 -6.94 26.22
CA GLN A 164 17.58 -7.78 26.83
C GLN A 164 18.30 -7.04 27.97
N ASP A 165 18.41 -5.72 27.85
CA ASP A 165 19.07 -4.84 28.81
C ASP A 165 18.04 -4.22 29.79
N ALA A 166 16.77 -4.15 29.39
CA ALA A 166 15.66 -3.76 30.25
C ALA A 166 15.03 -4.98 30.96
N ARG A 167 14.76 -4.88 32.27
CA ARG A 167 14.13 -5.99 33.02
C ARG A 167 12.68 -6.26 32.62
N ARG A 168 12.02 -5.26 32.03
CA ARG A 168 10.62 -5.30 31.57
C ARG A 168 10.56 -4.65 30.20
N GLU A 169 9.64 -5.11 29.35
CA GLU A 169 9.37 -4.44 28.07
C GLU A 169 8.81 -3.03 28.35
N PRO A 170 9.50 -1.95 27.90
CA PRO A 170 9.02 -0.59 28.06
C PRO A 170 7.69 -0.40 27.33
N HIS A 171 6.65 0.04 28.03
CA HIS A 171 5.31 0.15 27.44
C HIS A 171 4.40 1.15 28.16
N LEU A 172 3.26 1.41 27.54
CA LEU A 172 2.10 2.12 28.08
C LEU A 172 0.82 1.35 27.74
N THR A 173 -0.06 1.17 28.72
CA THR A 173 -1.39 0.60 28.53
C THR A 173 -2.42 1.45 29.26
N LEU A 174 -3.46 1.84 28.54
CA LEU A 174 -4.61 2.57 29.06
C LEU A 174 -5.77 1.60 29.22
N LEU A 175 -6.20 1.35 30.45
CA LEU A 175 -7.26 0.41 30.78
C LEU A 175 -8.58 1.15 30.98
N PRO A 176 -9.68 0.67 30.37
CA PRO A 176 -10.99 1.32 30.50
C PRO A 176 -11.54 1.23 31.93
N GLU A 177 -11.14 0.23 32.72
CA GLU A 177 -11.51 0.13 34.12
C GLU A 177 -10.88 1.28 34.91
N GLU A 178 -11.72 2.07 35.57
CA GLU A 178 -11.30 3.18 36.44
C GLU A 178 -10.40 4.23 35.76
N ASN A 179 -10.37 4.26 34.42
CA ASN A 179 -9.43 5.06 33.62
C ASN A 179 -7.97 4.89 34.10
N ARG A 180 -7.56 3.65 34.34
CA ARG A 180 -6.22 3.35 34.86
C ARG A 180 -5.18 3.39 33.74
N ALA A 181 -4.04 4.03 34.00
CA ALA A 181 -2.88 4.01 33.12
C ALA A 181 -1.74 3.24 33.78
N ILE A 182 -1.14 2.31 33.05
CA ILE A 182 0.03 1.54 33.48
C ILE A 182 1.15 1.80 32.48
N ALA A 183 2.33 2.15 32.98
CA ALA A 183 3.50 2.39 32.15
C ALA A 183 4.76 1.82 32.80
N THR A 184 5.79 1.57 32.00
CA THR A 184 7.14 1.32 32.50
C THR A 184 8.14 1.74 31.45
N GLY A 185 9.23 2.37 31.88
CA GLY A 185 10.41 2.60 31.05
C GLY A 185 11.38 1.42 31.07
N GLY A 186 11.04 0.32 31.75
CA GLY A 186 11.81 -0.93 31.73
C GLY A 186 12.36 -1.38 33.09
N CYS A 187 12.19 -0.59 34.15
CA CYS A 187 12.60 -0.98 35.51
C CYS A 187 11.42 -1.02 36.48
N ASN A 188 10.77 0.12 36.67
CA ASN A 188 9.73 0.30 37.66
C ASN A 188 8.37 0.33 36.98
N GLN A 189 7.36 -0.23 37.65
CA GLN A 189 6.00 -0.09 37.17
C GLN A 189 5.45 1.24 37.67
N MET A 190 4.95 2.05 36.74
CA MET A 190 4.27 3.31 36.98
C MET A 190 2.77 3.08 36.81
N THR A 191 1.99 3.51 37.80
CA THR A 191 0.53 3.47 37.74
C THR A 191 -0.04 4.85 38.00
N GLY A 192 -0.98 5.29 37.16
CA GLY A 192 -1.71 6.53 37.30
C GLY A 192 -3.13 6.37 36.77
N THR A 193 -3.80 7.49 36.58
CA THR A 193 -5.09 7.55 35.88
C THR A 193 -4.97 8.48 34.67
N TYR A 194 -5.89 8.36 33.73
CA TYR A 194 -5.98 9.25 32.59
C TYR A 194 -7.35 9.90 32.49
N THR A 195 -7.41 10.98 31.74
CA THR A 195 -8.66 11.65 31.36
C THR A 195 -8.62 11.94 29.88
N MET A 196 -9.66 11.52 29.17
CA MET A 196 -9.85 11.82 27.76
C MET A 196 -10.39 13.25 27.62
N MET A 197 -9.78 14.01 26.73
CA MET A 197 -10.26 15.32 26.30
C MET A 197 -10.75 15.22 24.85
N GLU A 198 -11.48 16.22 24.38
CA GLU A 198 -12.00 16.27 23.01
C GLU A 198 -10.89 16.12 21.95
N SER A 199 -9.69 16.65 22.23
CA SER A 199 -8.54 16.63 21.32
C SER A 199 -7.27 16.03 21.94
N GLY A 200 -7.38 15.20 22.98
CA GLY A 200 -6.18 14.69 23.65
C GLY A 200 -6.39 13.78 24.85
N VAL A 201 -5.29 13.53 25.56
CA VAL A 201 -5.24 12.74 26.79
C VAL A 201 -4.36 13.46 27.81
N THR A 202 -4.79 13.49 29.06
CA THR A 202 -3.97 13.94 30.19
C THR A 202 -3.85 12.84 31.21
N PHE A 203 -2.71 12.80 31.88
CA PHE A 203 -2.44 11.84 32.93
C PHE A 203 -2.38 12.51 34.29
N SER A 204 -2.90 11.84 35.32
CA SER A 204 -2.60 12.19 36.70
C SER A 204 -1.17 11.81 37.05
N PRO A 205 -0.61 12.33 38.17
CA PRO A 205 0.71 11.95 38.62
C PRO A 205 0.83 10.42 38.78
N PHE A 206 1.80 9.84 38.08
CA PHE A 206 2.08 8.41 38.21
C PHE A 206 2.79 8.11 39.53
N MET A 207 2.34 7.06 40.20
CA MET A 207 3.04 6.44 41.32
C MET A 207 3.94 5.34 40.77
N SER A 208 5.20 5.29 41.22
CA SER A 208 6.19 4.33 40.75
C SER A 208 6.79 3.54 41.91
N THR A 209 7.14 2.28 41.67
CA THR A 209 7.97 1.49 42.60
C THR A 209 9.39 2.06 42.65
N LYS A 210 10.12 1.81 43.76
CA LYS A 210 11.51 2.30 43.92
C LYS A 210 12.53 1.16 43.85
N MET A 211 12.68 0.54 42.69
CA MET A 211 13.81 -0.35 42.38
C MET A 211 14.89 0.41 41.62
N ALA A 212 16.14 -0.01 41.78
CA ALA A 212 17.28 0.57 41.10
C ALA A 212 17.74 -0.33 39.93
N CYS A 213 17.72 0.20 38.71
CA CYS A 213 18.24 -0.46 37.50
C CYS A 213 19.17 0.53 36.75
N PRO A 214 20.49 0.54 37.05
CA PRO A 214 21.41 1.60 36.63
C PRO A 214 21.31 2.01 35.16
N ASP A 215 21.12 1.05 34.25
CA ASP A 215 21.16 1.29 32.81
C ASP A 215 19.89 1.93 32.25
N VAL A 216 18.74 1.75 32.90
CA VAL A 216 17.41 2.14 32.37
C VAL A 216 16.70 3.23 33.18
N MET A 217 17.28 3.71 34.28
CA MET A 217 16.64 4.72 35.14
C MET A 217 16.38 6.05 34.42
N ASP A 218 17.27 6.46 33.52
CA ASP A 218 17.07 7.69 32.74
C ASP A 218 15.90 7.57 31.76
N GLN A 219 15.71 6.39 31.17
CA GLN A 219 14.56 6.08 30.31
C GLN A 219 13.25 6.06 31.12
N GLU A 220 13.24 5.42 32.29
CA GLU A 220 12.09 5.39 33.22
C GLU A 220 11.66 6.81 33.63
N ARG A 221 12.63 7.65 34.01
CA ARG A 221 12.37 9.04 34.38
C ARG A 221 11.87 9.87 33.20
N ALA A 222 12.51 9.74 32.04
CA ALA A 222 12.09 10.43 30.83
C ALA A 222 10.66 10.07 30.42
N LEU A 223 10.26 8.80 30.60
CA LEU A 223 8.88 8.37 30.33
C LEU A 223 7.90 9.00 31.33
N GLY A 224 8.21 9.02 32.62
CA GLY A 224 7.38 9.70 33.61
C GLY A 224 7.19 11.19 33.33
N GLU A 225 8.27 11.89 32.95
CA GLU A 225 8.24 13.30 32.55
C GLU A 225 7.40 13.52 31.27
N ALA A 226 7.55 12.66 30.26
CA ALA A 226 6.77 12.71 29.04
C ALA A 226 5.26 12.51 29.30
N LEU A 227 4.90 11.53 30.14
CA LEU A 227 3.51 11.28 30.51
C LEU A 227 2.90 12.48 31.25
N ALA A 228 3.63 13.09 32.18
CA ALA A 228 3.18 14.28 32.90
C ALA A 228 2.97 15.51 31.98
N ALA A 229 3.82 15.66 30.96
CA ALA A 229 3.75 16.76 29.99
C ALA A 229 2.73 16.55 28.86
N THR A 230 2.21 15.33 28.70
CA THR A 230 1.29 14.99 27.60
C THR A 230 -0.02 15.76 27.69
N ARG A 231 -0.44 16.34 26.57
CA ARG A 231 -1.74 17.03 26.39
C ARG A 231 -2.50 16.55 25.17
N GLY A 232 -1.82 15.95 24.19
CA GLY A 232 -2.42 15.41 22.98
C GLY A 232 -1.82 14.07 22.61
N TYR A 233 -2.48 13.36 21.69
CA TYR A 233 -1.93 12.15 21.09
C TYR A 233 -2.29 12.10 19.60
N ARG A 234 -1.53 11.31 18.84
CA ARG A 234 -1.82 10.98 17.44
C ARG A 234 -1.55 9.50 17.22
N ILE A 235 -2.48 8.84 16.54
CA ILE A 235 -2.31 7.45 16.09
C ILE A 235 -2.27 7.49 14.57
N ASP A 236 -1.18 6.96 14.01
CA ASP A 236 -1.00 6.79 12.56
C ASP A 236 -0.56 5.35 12.28
N GLY A 237 -1.42 4.59 11.61
CA GLY A 237 -1.29 3.15 11.49
C GLY A 237 -1.16 2.48 12.86
N MET A 238 0.00 1.88 13.11
CA MET A 238 0.35 1.20 14.37
C MET A 238 1.19 2.05 15.32
N THR A 239 1.46 3.31 14.98
CA THR A 239 2.30 4.20 15.79
C THR A 239 1.45 5.15 16.62
N LEU A 240 1.71 5.20 17.93
CA LEU A 240 1.18 6.21 18.84
C LEU A 240 2.27 7.25 19.12
N GLU A 241 1.93 8.52 19.00
CA GLU A 241 2.74 9.63 19.47
C GLU A 241 2.00 10.40 20.56
N LEU A 242 2.64 10.56 21.71
CA LEU A 242 2.19 11.47 22.75
C LEU A 242 2.84 12.83 22.54
N THR A 243 2.05 13.89 22.69
CA THR A 243 2.46 15.26 22.38
C THR A 243 2.17 16.23 23.51
N ASP A 244 2.98 17.27 23.62
CA ASP A 244 2.72 18.39 24.53
C ASP A 244 1.64 19.34 23.97
N ALA A 245 1.38 20.44 24.69
CA ALA A 245 0.41 21.47 24.28
C ALA A 245 0.80 22.21 22.98
N LYS A 246 2.05 22.08 22.52
CA LYS A 246 2.59 22.71 21.30
C LYS A 246 2.73 21.69 20.16
N HIS A 247 2.17 20.47 20.33
CA HIS A 247 2.27 19.35 19.40
C HIS A 247 3.69 18.78 19.22
N ALA A 248 4.62 19.08 20.13
CA ALA A 248 5.94 18.45 20.12
C ALA A 248 5.84 17.01 20.62
N VAL A 249 6.49 16.07 19.92
CA VAL A 249 6.48 14.64 20.27
C VAL A 249 7.33 14.39 21.51
N LEU A 250 6.71 13.84 22.55
CA LEU A 250 7.34 13.53 23.84
C LEU A 250 7.78 12.06 23.90
N ALA A 251 6.95 11.16 23.36
CA ALA A 251 7.21 9.74 23.29
C ALA A 251 6.50 9.13 22.07
N ARG A 252 7.14 8.13 21.47
CA ARG A 252 6.58 7.32 20.38
C ARG A 252 6.50 5.87 20.83
N PHE A 253 5.39 5.24 20.47
CA PHE A 253 5.11 3.85 20.76
C PHE A 253 4.61 3.13 19.51
N GLU A 254 4.67 1.82 19.55
CA GLU A 254 4.12 0.93 18.52
C GLU A 254 3.13 -0.04 19.19
N ALA A 255 1.96 -0.22 18.57
CA ALA A 255 0.97 -1.16 19.07
C ALA A 255 1.52 -2.59 18.96
N ALA A 256 1.49 -3.33 20.07
CA ALA A 256 1.77 -4.75 20.01
C ALA A 256 0.69 -5.44 19.18
N GLN A 257 1.09 -6.11 18.11
CA GLN A 257 0.17 -6.98 17.38
C GLN A 257 -0.17 -8.15 18.31
N HIS A 258 -1.46 -8.37 18.57
CA HIS A 258 -1.91 -9.66 19.08
C HIS A 258 -1.68 -10.66 17.94
N GLU A 259 -0.60 -11.44 18.03
CA GLU A 259 -0.56 -12.74 17.37
C GLU A 259 -1.48 -13.66 18.18
N GLU A 260 -2.68 -13.92 17.65
CA GLU A 260 -3.61 -14.93 18.18
C GLU A 260 -3.27 -16.31 17.61
#